data_AF-A0A6J1PT97-F1
#
_entry.id   AF-A0A6J1PT97-F1
#
_cell.length_a   1.000
_cell.length_b   1.000
_cell.length_c   1.000
_cell.angle_alpha   90.00
_cell.angle_beta   90.00
_cell.angle_gamma   90.00
#
_symmetry.space_group_name_H-M   'P 1'
#
loop_
_entity.id
_entity.type
_entity.pdbx_description
1 polymer ?
#
loop_
_entity_poly.entity_id
_entity_poly.type
_entity_poly.pdbx_seq_one_letter_code
_entity_poly.pdbx_strand_id
1 'polypeptide(L)'
;MSTEQKQFYEEQQYDKYSLLKYPEPPREENCNSSVKLQGPYSPLEMELIQLTLGEKSRKIIVEKNSVNAVLLDNNLNQSRRLLVAQNVNKTIQDCLTLKNTTLLSNIPGLAALLALIFAPCVELRCNSRKTYYTGALCGLGPIGVGSNQATFPNHDMEITFDVDITMDDVTE
;
A
#
# COMPACT_ATOMS: atom_id res chain seq x y z
N MET A 1 -6.74 35.86 14.83
CA MET A 1 -8.07 35.64 14.21
C MET A 1 -9.10 35.76 15.32
N SER A 2 -10.04 36.70 15.20
CA SER A 2 -11.09 36.92 16.22
C SER A 2 -12.07 35.75 16.24
N THR A 3 -12.70 35.50 17.38
CA THR A 3 -13.72 34.45 17.56
C THR A 3 -14.88 34.61 16.57
N GLU A 4 -15.26 35.86 16.30
CA GLU A 4 -16.29 36.23 15.33
C GLU A 4 -15.89 35.91 13.89
N GLN A 5 -14.61 36.10 13.55
CA GLN A 5 -14.10 35.73 12.23
C GLN A 5 -14.12 34.22 12.03
N LYS A 6 -13.80 33.44 13.08
CA LYS A 6 -13.88 31.97 13.01
C LYS A 6 -15.31 31.49 12.80
N GLN A 7 -16.27 32.01 13.58
CA GLN A 7 -17.68 31.66 13.42
C GLN A 7 -18.22 32.03 12.04
N PHE A 8 -17.85 33.20 11.50
CA PHE A 8 -18.24 33.60 10.14
C PHE A 8 -17.74 32.62 9.07
N TYR A 9 -16.48 32.20 9.13
CA TYR A 9 -15.93 31.24 8.16
C TYR A 9 -16.51 29.83 8.33
N GLU A 10 -16.83 29.43 9.56
CA GLU A 10 -17.46 28.15 9.88
C GLU A 10 -18.89 28.10 9.34
N GLU A 11 -19.70 29.14 9.54
CA GLU A 11 -21.06 29.25 8.97
C GLU A 11 -21.03 29.24 7.44
N GLN A 12 -20.11 29.98 6.79
CA GLN A 12 -19.93 29.95 5.34
C GLN A 12 -19.51 28.59 4.78
N GLN A 13 -18.89 27.74 5.61
CA GLN A 13 -18.53 26.37 5.22
C GLN A 13 -19.74 25.44 5.16
N TYR A 14 -20.71 25.62 6.06
CA TYR A 14 -21.87 24.74 6.21
C TYR A 14 -23.12 25.24 5.47
N ASP A 15 -23.26 26.55 5.24
CA ASP A 15 -24.43 27.15 4.59
C ASP A 15 -24.36 27.13 3.05
N LYS A 16 -23.85 26.01 2.50
CA LYS A 16 -23.62 25.81 1.08
C LYS A 16 -24.74 25.04 0.37
N TYR A 17 -25.95 25.05 0.89
CA TYR A 17 -27.12 24.41 0.27
C TYR A 17 -27.38 24.91 -1.15
N SER A 18 -27.05 26.17 -1.44
CA SER A 18 -27.15 26.77 -2.79
C SER A 18 -26.19 26.14 -3.80
N LEU A 19 -25.06 25.58 -3.36
CA LEU A 19 -24.07 24.92 -4.23
C LEU A 19 -24.31 23.41 -4.39
N LEU A 20 -25.32 22.86 -3.72
CA LEU A 20 -25.78 21.48 -3.87
C LEU A 20 -26.91 21.33 -4.91
N LYS A 21 -27.44 22.43 -5.46
CA LYS A 21 -28.38 22.37 -6.58
C LYS A 21 -27.62 22.08 -7.87
N TYR A 22 -27.60 20.81 -8.26
CA TYR A 22 -27.20 20.43 -9.61
C TYR A 22 -28.11 21.12 -10.63
N PRO A 23 -27.56 21.66 -11.73
CA PRO A 23 -28.37 22.20 -12.80
C PRO A 23 -29.28 21.12 -13.37
N GLU A 24 -30.45 21.50 -13.88
CA GLU A 24 -31.31 20.56 -14.60
C GLU A 24 -30.57 20.01 -15.83
N PRO A 25 -30.65 18.70 -16.09
CA PRO A 25 -29.99 18.10 -17.23
C PRO A 25 -30.55 18.68 -18.55
N PRO A 26 -29.72 18.80 -19.60
CA PRO A 26 -30.20 19.21 -20.91
C PRO A 26 -31.22 18.21 -21.47
N ARG A 27 -32.13 18.68 -22.32
CA ARG A 27 -33.08 17.82 -23.04
C ARG A 27 -32.32 16.85 -23.96
N GLU A 28 -32.82 15.62 -24.10
CA GLU A 28 -32.17 14.55 -24.88
C GLU A 28 -31.89 14.95 -26.34
N GLU A 29 -32.80 15.74 -26.94
CA GLU A 29 -32.66 16.34 -28.28
C GLU A 29 -31.41 17.21 -28.45
N ASN A 30 -30.87 17.75 -27.36
CA ASN A 30 -29.64 18.56 -27.34
C ASN A 30 -28.37 17.74 -26.98
N CYS A 31 -28.51 16.45 -26.63
CA CYS A 31 -27.41 15.59 -26.25
C CYS A 31 -26.80 14.92 -27.50
N ASN A 32 -25.77 15.55 -28.08
CA ASN A 32 -25.15 15.08 -29.33
C ASN A 32 -23.94 14.14 -29.13
N SER A 33 -23.51 13.93 -27.89
CA SER A 33 -22.32 13.14 -27.55
C SER A 33 -22.48 12.44 -26.21
N SER A 34 -21.80 11.30 -26.09
CA SER A 34 -21.74 10.52 -24.85
C SER A 34 -20.29 10.46 -24.37
N VAL A 35 -20.09 10.76 -23.09
CA VAL A 35 -18.77 10.72 -22.45
C VAL A 35 -18.87 9.79 -21.24
N LYS A 36 -17.90 8.87 -21.14
CA LYS A 36 -17.78 8.00 -19.97
C LYS A 36 -16.99 8.73 -18.90
N LEU A 37 -17.69 9.25 -17.90
CA LEU A 37 -17.05 9.90 -16.76
C LEU A 37 -16.27 8.87 -15.93
N GLN A 38 -15.10 9.27 -15.46
CA GLN A 38 -14.25 8.50 -14.57
C GLN A 38 -14.04 9.29 -13.28
N GLY A 39 -14.36 8.68 -12.14
CA GLY A 39 -14.24 9.30 -10.81
C GLY A 39 -15.49 9.05 -9.95
N PRO A 40 -15.54 9.64 -8.74
CA PRO A 40 -14.54 10.53 -8.14
C PRO A 40 -13.27 9.78 -7.71
N TYR A 41 -12.10 10.40 -7.91
CA TYR A 41 -10.82 9.90 -7.41
C TYR A 41 -10.42 10.70 -6.16
N SER A 42 -9.99 10.02 -5.10
CA SER A 42 -9.53 10.68 -3.88
C SER A 42 -8.02 10.86 -3.93
N PRO A 43 -7.48 12.04 -3.57
CA PRO A 43 -6.02 12.20 -3.42
C PRO A 43 -5.45 11.37 -2.26
N LEU A 44 -6.32 10.82 -1.40
CA LEU A 44 -5.94 9.92 -0.31
C LEU A 44 -5.88 8.45 -0.75
N GLU A 45 -6.20 8.15 -2.01
CA GLU A 45 -6.16 6.77 -2.49
C GLU A 45 -4.73 6.22 -2.48
N MET A 46 -4.54 5.08 -1.81
CA MET A 46 -3.24 4.43 -1.65
C MET A 46 -2.86 3.69 -2.92
N GLU A 47 -1.61 3.88 -3.35
CA GLU A 47 -0.98 3.03 -4.35
C GLU A 47 -0.30 1.83 -3.69
N LEU A 48 -0.53 0.64 -4.27
CA LEU A 48 0.10 -0.59 -3.82
C LEU A 48 1.38 -0.83 -4.60
N ILE A 49 2.45 -1.12 -3.87
CA ILE A 49 3.73 -1.56 -4.43
C ILE A 49 3.98 -3.01 -4.08
N GLN A 50 4.60 -3.74 -5.00
CA GLN A 50 5.08 -5.09 -4.74
C GLN A 50 6.35 -5.03 -3.88
N LEU A 51 6.52 -6.02 -3.01
CA LEU A 51 7.73 -6.13 -2.17
C LEU A 51 8.81 -7.06 -2.76
N THR A 52 8.48 -7.78 -3.84
CA THR A 52 9.42 -8.69 -4.52
C THR A 52 10.36 -7.95 -5.44
N LEU A 53 11.62 -8.39 -5.53
CA LEU A 53 12.71 -7.76 -6.31
C LEU A 53 12.59 -7.86 -7.85
N GLY A 54 11.45 -8.32 -8.38
CA GLY A 54 11.28 -8.51 -9.82
C GLY A 54 11.54 -7.24 -10.64
N GLU A 55 12.09 -7.41 -11.84
CA GLU A 55 12.64 -6.36 -12.73
C GLU A 55 11.68 -5.22 -13.11
N LYS A 56 10.36 -5.38 -12.91
CA LYS A 56 9.35 -4.37 -13.25
C LYS A 56 8.33 -4.23 -12.14
N SER A 57 8.12 -3.00 -11.66
CA SER A 57 6.96 -2.64 -10.86
C SER A 57 5.69 -2.92 -11.66
N ARG A 58 4.99 -3.98 -11.31
CA ARG A 58 3.73 -4.35 -11.98
C ARG A 58 2.59 -3.53 -11.40
N LYS A 59 1.63 -3.19 -12.27
CA LYS A 59 0.38 -2.60 -11.81
C LYS A 59 -0.37 -3.61 -10.94
N ILE A 60 -0.70 -3.22 -9.72
CA ILE A 60 -1.46 -4.03 -8.77
C ILE A 60 -2.92 -3.58 -8.81
N ILE A 61 -3.83 -4.54 -8.91
CA ILE A 61 -5.27 -4.32 -8.94
C ILE A 61 -5.89 -5.23 -7.88
N VAL A 62 -6.55 -4.65 -6.90
CA VAL A 62 -7.40 -5.43 -5.98
C VAL A 62 -8.72 -5.71 -6.69
N GLU A 63 -9.24 -6.93 -6.55
CA GLU A 63 -10.51 -7.31 -7.17
C GLU A 63 -11.65 -6.37 -6.70
N LYS A 64 -12.50 -5.91 -7.63
CA LYS A 64 -13.52 -4.89 -7.36
C LYS A 64 -14.57 -5.29 -6.32
N ASN A 65 -14.76 -6.59 -6.10
CA ASN A 65 -15.65 -7.15 -5.08
C ASN A 65 -14.98 -7.23 -3.70
N SER A 66 -13.68 -6.93 -3.59
CA SER A 66 -12.99 -6.88 -2.30
C SER A 66 -13.40 -5.64 -1.52
N VAL A 67 -13.50 -5.77 -0.21
CA VAL A 67 -13.65 -4.63 0.71
C VAL A 67 -12.43 -3.70 0.69
N ASN A 68 -11.29 -4.18 0.20
CA ASN A 68 -10.05 -3.41 0.03
C ASN A 68 -9.85 -2.96 -1.44
N ALA A 69 -10.90 -2.93 -2.27
CA ALA A 69 -10.80 -2.52 -3.67
C ALA A 69 -10.34 -1.07 -3.84
N VAL A 70 -10.71 -0.20 -2.90
CA VAL A 70 -10.24 1.18 -2.79
C VAL A 70 -9.68 1.35 -1.39
N LEU A 71 -8.43 1.77 -1.32
CA LEU A 71 -7.70 1.93 -0.06
C LEU A 71 -7.43 3.42 0.14
N LEU A 72 -7.75 3.96 1.31
CA LEU A 72 -7.54 5.37 1.62
C LEU A 72 -6.53 5.51 2.76
N ASP A 73 -5.54 6.38 2.60
CA ASP A 73 -4.64 6.75 3.67
C ASP A 73 -5.13 8.00 4.38
N ASN A 74 -5.65 7.81 5.59
CA ASN A 74 -6.06 8.89 6.46
C ASN A 74 -4.99 9.25 7.50
N ASN A 75 -3.84 8.55 7.50
CA ASN A 75 -2.80 8.75 8.50
C ASN A 75 -1.64 9.56 7.92
N LEU A 76 -1.26 10.62 8.62
CA LEU A 76 -0.06 11.41 8.27
C LEU A 76 1.24 10.70 8.67
N ASN A 77 1.15 9.68 9.53
CA ASN A 77 2.30 8.92 10.00
C ASN A 77 2.66 7.86 8.95
N GLN A 78 3.84 8.04 8.34
CA GLN A 78 4.37 7.32 7.17
C GLN A 78 4.82 5.88 7.46
N SER A 79 4.06 5.10 8.22
CA SER A 79 4.37 3.67 8.39
C SER A 79 3.84 2.87 7.21
N ARG A 80 4.67 1.95 6.70
CA ARG A 80 4.32 1.09 5.57
C ARG A 80 3.25 0.09 6.01
N ARG A 81 2.06 0.17 5.40
CA ARG A 81 1.02 -0.85 5.60
C ARG A 81 1.25 -2.02 4.65
N LEU A 82 0.96 -3.22 5.14
CA LEU A 82 1.05 -4.43 4.34
C LEU A 82 -0.37 -4.90 3.97
N LEU A 83 -0.59 -5.16 2.69
CA LEU A 83 -1.77 -5.83 2.18
C LEU A 83 -1.39 -7.27 1.83
N VAL A 84 -2.01 -8.23 2.49
CA VAL A 84 -1.80 -9.66 2.21
C VAL A 84 -2.94 -10.16 1.33
N ALA A 85 -2.63 -10.96 0.33
CA ALA A 85 -3.61 -11.59 -0.55
C ALA A 85 -3.46 -13.11 -0.47
N GLN A 86 -4.59 -13.82 -0.42
CA GLN A 86 -4.56 -15.29 -0.50
C GLN A 86 -4.18 -15.75 -1.91
N ASN A 87 -4.70 -15.06 -2.93
CA ASN A 87 -4.51 -15.44 -4.33
C ASN A 87 -3.99 -14.22 -5.12
N VAL A 88 -2.89 -14.43 -5.83
CA VAL A 88 -2.28 -13.45 -6.73
C VAL A 88 -2.30 -14.02 -8.14
N ASN A 89 -3.06 -13.40 -9.03
CA ASN A 89 -3.15 -13.81 -10.43
C ASN A 89 -2.42 -12.82 -11.32
N LYS A 90 -1.61 -13.32 -12.24
CA LYS A 90 -0.98 -12.51 -13.27
C LYS A 90 -1.86 -12.43 -14.51
N THR A 91 -2.19 -11.24 -14.96
CA THR A 91 -2.94 -11.00 -16.20
C THR A 91 -1.99 -10.95 -17.41
N ILE A 92 -2.54 -11.14 -18.62
CA ILE A 92 -1.81 -11.05 -19.91
C ILE A 92 -1.10 -9.68 -20.07
N GLN A 93 -1.66 -8.60 -19.51
CA GLN A 93 -1.11 -7.24 -19.53
C GLN A 93 -0.07 -6.98 -18.42
N ASP A 94 0.57 -8.01 -17.87
CA ASP A 94 1.57 -7.93 -16.78
C ASP A 94 1.06 -7.22 -15.50
N CYS A 95 -0.26 -7.20 -15.29
CA CYS A 95 -0.90 -6.71 -14.08
C CYS A 95 -1.07 -7.84 -13.06
N LEU A 96 -0.97 -7.52 -11.77
CA LEU A 96 -1.25 -8.45 -10.66
C LEU A 96 -2.66 -8.18 -10.13
N THR A 97 -3.52 -9.19 -10.16
CA THR A 97 -4.86 -9.13 -9.57
C THR A 97 -4.87 -9.86 -8.23
N LEU A 98 -5.21 -9.13 -7.16
CA LEU A 98 -5.25 -9.65 -5.80
C LEU A 98 -6.68 -10.04 -5.40
N LYS A 99 -6.86 -11.25 -4.86
CA LYS A 99 -8.15 -11.73 -4.32
C LYS A 99 -8.02 -12.16 -2.87
N ASN A 100 -9.13 -12.10 -2.13
CA ASN A 100 -9.22 -12.41 -0.69
C ASN A 100 -8.12 -11.68 0.09
N THR A 101 -8.21 -10.35 0.09
CA THR A 101 -7.17 -9.48 0.64
C THR A 101 -7.48 -9.08 2.06
N THR A 102 -6.44 -8.98 2.89
CA THR A 102 -6.51 -8.46 4.25
C THR A 102 -5.51 -7.31 4.38
N LEU A 103 -6.02 -6.11 4.63
CA LEU A 103 -5.17 -4.97 4.99
C LEU A 103 -4.79 -5.09 6.46
N LEU A 104 -3.49 -5.15 6.72
CA LEU A 104 -3.00 -5.27 8.09
C LEU A 104 -3.07 -3.94 8.82
N SER A 105 -3.18 -4.04 10.15
CA SER A 105 -3.18 -2.87 11.03
C SER A 105 -1.86 -2.12 10.92
N ASN A 106 -1.93 -0.80 11.04
CA ASN A 106 -0.78 0.09 10.94
C ASN A 106 -0.02 0.13 12.27
N ILE A 107 0.57 -0.99 12.67
CA ILE A 107 1.36 -1.12 13.90
C ILE A 107 2.85 -1.09 13.52
N PRO A 108 3.65 -0.18 14.11
CA PRO A 108 5.09 -0.14 13.87
C PRO A 108 5.75 -1.50 14.11
N GLY A 109 6.58 -1.95 13.19
CA GLY A 109 7.30 -3.22 13.29
C GLY A 109 6.47 -4.46 12.96
N LEU A 110 5.14 -4.36 12.78
CA LEU A 110 4.30 -5.52 12.49
C LEU A 110 4.68 -6.16 11.15
N ALA A 111 4.89 -5.36 10.12
CA ALA A 111 5.28 -5.88 8.80
C ALA A 111 6.65 -6.59 8.87
N ALA A 112 7.62 -5.99 9.57
CA ALA A 112 8.93 -6.57 9.82
C ALA A 112 8.80 -7.91 10.56
N LEU A 113 8.07 -7.92 11.68
CA LEU A 113 7.87 -9.11 12.50
C LEU A 113 7.23 -10.26 11.71
N LEU A 114 6.16 -9.99 10.96
CA LEU A 114 5.50 -11.00 10.14
C LEU A 114 6.43 -11.56 9.06
N ALA A 115 7.20 -10.70 8.40
CA ALA A 115 8.18 -11.14 7.41
C ALA A 115 9.25 -12.04 8.04
N LEU A 116 9.75 -11.69 9.23
CA LEU A 116 10.80 -12.45 9.91
C LEU A 116 10.29 -13.80 10.47
N ILE A 117 9.07 -13.84 11.01
CA ILE A 117 8.49 -15.07 11.59
C ILE A 117 8.12 -16.08 10.49
N PHE A 118 7.54 -15.61 9.39
CA PHE A 118 6.94 -16.48 8.38
C PHE A 118 7.82 -16.74 7.16
N ALA A 119 8.94 -16.03 7.01
CA ALA A 119 9.87 -16.30 5.91
C ALA A 119 10.67 -17.59 6.15
N PRO A 120 10.78 -18.49 5.14
CA PRO A 120 11.59 -19.70 5.26
C PRO A 120 13.07 -19.42 5.52
N CYS A 121 13.62 -18.40 4.86
CA CYS A 121 14.98 -17.93 5.07
C CYS A 121 14.99 -16.41 5.11
N VAL A 122 15.80 -15.86 6.01
CA VAL A 122 15.94 -14.43 6.26
C VAL A 122 17.42 -14.07 6.21
N GLU A 123 17.75 -13.04 5.43
CA GLU A 123 19.04 -12.37 5.46
C GLU A 123 18.83 -10.94 5.99
N LEU A 124 19.35 -10.66 7.18
CA LEU A 124 19.21 -9.36 7.82
C LEU A 124 20.16 -8.32 7.21
N ARG A 125 19.62 -7.12 6.96
CA ARG A 125 20.38 -5.97 6.46
C ARG A 125 20.69 -5.04 7.62
N CYS A 126 21.95 -4.65 7.73
CA CYS A 126 22.45 -3.78 8.80
C CYS A 126 22.74 -2.39 8.26
N ASN A 127 22.72 -1.40 9.15
CA ASN A 127 23.33 -0.12 8.84
C ASN A 127 24.84 -0.24 8.61
N SER A 128 25.46 0.79 8.03
CA SER A 128 26.91 0.81 7.73
C SER A 128 27.81 0.57 8.94
N ARG A 129 27.33 0.92 10.15
CA ARG A 129 28.05 0.76 11.42
C ARG A 129 27.79 -0.58 12.11
N LYS A 130 26.91 -1.42 11.58
CA LYS A 130 26.47 -2.71 12.16
C LYS A 130 25.96 -2.60 13.60
N THR A 131 25.24 -1.53 13.91
CA THR A 131 24.68 -1.29 15.26
C THR A 131 23.20 -1.68 15.38
N TYR A 132 22.46 -1.69 14.26
CA TYR A 132 21.06 -2.12 14.21
C TYR A 132 20.72 -2.62 12.80
N TYR A 133 19.63 -3.38 12.71
CA TYR A 133 19.10 -3.88 11.46
C TYR A 133 18.16 -2.86 10.80
N THR A 134 18.36 -2.61 9.51
CA THR A 134 17.58 -1.67 8.70
C THR A 134 16.49 -2.35 7.88
N GLY A 135 16.54 -3.68 7.78
CA GLY A 135 15.62 -4.46 6.96
C GLY A 135 16.03 -5.92 6.85
N ALA A 136 15.35 -6.63 5.95
CA ALA A 136 15.65 -8.02 5.65
C ALA A 136 15.33 -8.35 4.18
N LEU A 137 16.10 -9.30 3.64
CA LEU A 137 15.73 -10.05 2.44
C LEU A 137 15.13 -11.38 2.88
N CYS A 138 13.89 -11.64 2.49
CA CYS A 138 13.12 -12.81 2.87
C CYS A 138 12.80 -13.66 1.64
N GLY A 139 13.02 -14.98 1.71
CA GLY A 139 12.79 -15.85 0.55
C GLY A 139 12.99 -17.33 0.84
N LEU A 140 13.24 -18.09 -0.22
CA LEU A 140 13.51 -19.54 -0.13
C LEU A 140 14.96 -19.87 0.24
N GLY A 141 15.82 -18.87 0.32
CA GLY A 141 17.24 -19.06 0.60
C GLY A 141 18.03 -19.60 -0.61
N PRO A 142 19.29 -20.00 -0.39
CA PRO A 142 20.20 -20.37 -1.46
C PRO A 142 19.92 -21.75 -2.07
N ILE A 143 20.38 -21.99 -3.30
CA ILE A 143 20.22 -23.27 -4.07
C ILE A 143 20.89 -24.48 -3.39
N GLY A 144 21.60 -24.27 -2.29
CA GLY A 144 22.20 -25.32 -1.47
C GLY A 144 23.04 -24.74 -0.35
N VAL A 145 23.50 -25.61 0.54
CA VAL A 145 24.36 -25.23 1.67
C VAL A 145 25.68 -24.67 1.13
N GLY A 146 25.98 -23.41 1.47
CA GLY A 146 27.21 -22.72 1.08
C GLY A 146 27.19 -22.05 -0.30
N SER A 147 26.07 -22.10 -1.03
CA SER A 147 25.89 -21.30 -2.25
C SER A 147 25.46 -19.88 -1.91
N ASN A 148 26.00 -18.89 -2.61
CA ASN A 148 25.54 -17.49 -2.53
C ASN A 148 24.48 -17.16 -3.60
N GLN A 149 23.94 -18.16 -4.29
CA GLN A 149 22.90 -17.97 -5.30
C GLN A 149 21.53 -18.28 -4.72
N ALA A 150 20.64 -17.30 -4.73
CA ALA A 150 19.26 -17.46 -4.31
C ALA A 150 18.52 -18.46 -5.19
N THR A 151 17.67 -19.28 -4.57
CA THR A 151 16.81 -20.24 -5.28
C THR A 151 15.85 -19.54 -6.23
N PHE A 152 15.31 -18.39 -5.83
CA PHE A 152 14.36 -17.66 -6.66
C PHE A 152 14.47 -16.13 -6.49
N PRO A 153 15.56 -15.51 -6.98
CA PRO A 153 15.93 -14.13 -6.66
C PRO A 153 14.84 -13.10 -6.99
N ASN A 154 14.12 -13.30 -8.09
CA ASN A 154 13.05 -12.37 -8.51
C ASN A 154 11.82 -12.38 -7.61
N HIS A 155 11.72 -13.35 -6.69
CA HIS A 155 10.60 -13.54 -5.77
C HIS A 155 11.03 -13.38 -4.32
N ASP A 156 12.31 -13.09 -4.08
CA ASP A 156 12.76 -12.65 -2.77
C ASP A 156 12.11 -11.29 -2.48
N MET A 157 11.65 -11.16 -1.24
CA MET A 157 10.96 -10.00 -0.72
C MET A 157 11.96 -9.15 0.06
N GLU A 158 12.07 -7.86 -0.28
CA GLU A 158 12.85 -6.92 0.51
C GLU A 158 11.92 -6.09 1.39
N ILE A 159 12.18 -6.11 2.70
CA ILE A 159 11.43 -5.32 3.68
C ILE A 159 12.38 -4.40 4.44
N THR A 160 11.96 -3.16 4.62
CA THR A 160 12.66 -2.17 5.46
C THR A 160 11.97 -2.11 6.82
N PHE A 161 12.76 -1.96 7.87
CA PHE A 161 12.23 -1.86 9.22
C PHE A 161 11.88 -0.41 9.54
N ASP A 162 10.70 -0.22 10.12
CA ASP A 162 10.18 1.05 10.64
C ASP A 162 10.35 1.16 12.16
N VAL A 163 11.01 0.17 12.76
CA VAL A 163 11.41 0.09 14.18
C VAL A 163 12.85 -0.37 14.28
N ASP A 164 13.51 -0.01 15.37
CA ASP A 164 14.86 -0.49 15.64
C ASP A 164 14.80 -1.95 16.09
N ILE A 165 15.41 -2.83 15.28
CA ILE A 165 15.67 -4.23 15.64
C ILE A 165 17.19 -4.35 15.83
N THR A 166 17.61 -4.78 17.01
CA THR A 166 19.01 -4.91 17.39
C THR A 166 19.46 -6.37 17.37
N MET A 167 20.76 -6.61 17.54
CA MET A 167 21.31 -7.97 17.65
C MET A 167 20.67 -8.74 18.81
N ASP A 168 20.47 -8.05 19.94
CA ASP A 168 19.93 -8.64 21.17
C ASP A 168 18.49 -9.14 20.99
N ASP A 169 17.75 -8.58 20.02
CA ASP A 169 16.37 -9.00 19.71
C ASP A 169 16.30 -10.27 18.86
N VAL A 170 17.41 -10.67 18.22
CA VAL A 170 17.46 -11.77 17.24
C VAL A 170 18.29 -12.95 17.74
N THR A 171 19.26 -12.71 18.61
CA THR A 171 20.10 -13.75 19.19
C THR A 171 19.42 -14.42 20.38
N GLU A 172 19.37 -15.75 20.38
CA GLU A 172 19.13 -16.57 21.58
C GLU A 172 20.46 -16.98 22.23
#